data_AF-A0A1X7DAD2-F1
#
_entry.id   AF-A0A1X7DAD2-F1
#
_cell.length_a   1.000
_cell.length_b   1.000
_cell.length_c   1.000
_cell.angle_alpha   90.00
_cell.angle_beta   90.00
_cell.angle_gamma   90.00
#
_symmetry.space_group_name_H-M   'P 1'
#
loop_
_entity.id
_entity.type
_entity.pdbx_description
1 polymer ?
#
loop_
_entity_poly.entity_id
_entity_poly.type
_entity_poly.pdbx_seq_one_letter_code
_entity_poly.pdbx_strand_id
1 'polypeptide(L)'
;MKKRTNSLTYYVTFFAGLALFSFIILNVSKEPELDQYAIVTVKAGDTLWGLANEYQGNHQLSTVDFIDWVEKQNNIEKKDLKEGEEIYIPVLKEKLNNALVAKTQ
;
A
#
# COMPACT_ATOMS: atom_id res chain seq x y z
N MET A 1 -12.34 54.26 -7.39
CA MET A 1 -11.38 53.22 -7.85
C MET A 1 -11.53 51.90 -7.07
N LYS A 2 -12.74 51.33 -6.92
CA LYS A 2 -13.02 50.17 -6.03
C LYS A 2 -13.46 48.89 -6.78
N LYS A 3 -13.29 48.84 -8.10
CA LYS A 3 -13.77 47.73 -8.96
C LYS A 3 -12.71 46.65 -9.24
N ARG A 4 -11.42 46.91 -8.95
CA ARG A 4 -10.29 46.04 -9.31
C ARG A 4 -9.94 44.97 -8.25
N THR A 5 -10.39 45.13 -7.02
CA THR A 5 -10.05 44.24 -5.89
C THR A 5 -10.86 42.94 -5.88
N ASN A 6 -12.10 42.97 -6.39
CA ASN A 6 -12.98 41.79 -6.34
C ASN A 6 -12.42 40.63 -7.18
N SER A 7 -11.84 40.94 -8.35
CA SER A 7 -11.17 39.95 -9.19
C SER A 7 -9.98 39.29 -8.46
N LEU A 8 -9.17 40.08 -7.75
CA LEU A 8 -8.05 39.58 -6.96
C LEU A 8 -8.52 38.68 -5.80
N THR A 9 -9.63 39.05 -5.14
CA THR A 9 -10.23 38.23 -4.08
C THR A 9 -10.63 36.85 -4.59
N TYR A 10 -11.23 36.75 -5.78
CA TYR A 10 -11.60 35.44 -6.36
C TYR A 10 -10.38 34.56 -6.66
N TYR A 11 -9.29 35.15 -7.18
CA TYR A 11 -8.04 34.40 -7.38
C TYR A 11 -7.46 33.92 -6.05
N VAL A 12 -7.42 34.77 -5.02
CA VAL A 12 -6.93 34.39 -3.68
C VAL A 12 -7.77 33.26 -3.09
N THR A 13 -9.10 33.33 -3.18
CA THR A 13 -9.97 32.25 -2.68
C THR A 13 -9.81 30.96 -3.47
N PHE A 14 -9.60 31.05 -4.78
CA PHE A 14 -9.36 29.88 -5.64
C PHE A 14 -8.04 29.19 -5.29
N PHE A 15 -6.95 29.96 -5.15
CA PHE A 15 -5.65 29.41 -4.76
C PHE A 15 -5.65 28.86 -3.33
N ALA A 16 -6.36 29.49 -2.40
CA ALA A 16 -6.54 28.96 -1.05
C ALA A 16 -7.28 27.59 -1.08
N GLY A 17 -8.29 27.45 -1.94
CA GLY A 17 -8.98 26.18 -2.15
C GLY A 17 -8.05 25.08 -2.71
N LEU A 18 -7.21 25.43 -3.69
CA LEU A 18 -6.21 24.50 -4.24
C LEU A 18 -5.19 24.07 -3.19
N ALA A 19 -4.70 25.00 -2.36
CA ALA A 19 -3.75 24.68 -1.30
C ALA A 19 -4.34 23.71 -0.26
N LEU A 20 -5.61 23.92 0.14
CA LEU A 20 -6.32 23.00 1.04
C LEU A 20 -6.52 21.62 0.39
N PHE A 21 -6.89 21.59 -0.90
CA PHE A 21 -7.07 20.34 -1.63
C PHE A 21 -5.76 19.56 -1.75
N SER A 22 -4.66 20.23 -2.09
CA SER A 22 -3.31 19.64 -2.11
C SER A 22 -2.90 19.12 -0.73
N PHE A 23 -3.20 19.87 0.34
CA PHE A 23 -2.90 19.42 1.71
C PHE A 23 -3.65 18.13 2.09
N ILE A 24 -4.92 18.01 1.69
CA ILE A 24 -5.71 16.79 1.93
C ILE A 24 -5.09 15.61 1.16
N ILE A 25 -4.76 15.79 -0.12
CA ILE A 25 -4.14 14.73 -0.95
C ILE A 25 -2.83 14.25 -0.32
N LEU A 26 -1.96 15.17 0.12
CA LEU A 26 -0.69 14.81 0.76
C LEU A 26 -0.85 13.98 2.03
N ASN A 27 -1.95 14.16 2.77
CA ASN A 27 -2.22 13.37 3.97
C ASN A 27 -2.86 12.00 3.67
N VAL A 28 -3.56 11.87 2.54
CA VAL A 28 -4.22 10.62 2.13
C VAL A 28 -3.26 9.68 1.39
N SER A 29 -2.30 10.21 0.63
CA SER A 29 -1.41 9.43 -0.24
C SER A 29 -0.16 8.86 0.45
N LYS A 30 -0.16 8.74 1.78
CA LYS A 30 0.96 8.08 2.46
C LYS A 30 0.83 6.58 2.26
N GLU A 31 1.49 6.07 1.22
CA GLU A 31 1.71 4.62 1.11
C GLU A 31 2.52 4.16 2.33
N PRO A 32 2.19 2.99 2.92
CA PRO A 32 2.97 2.44 4.01
C PRO A 32 4.42 2.27 3.58
N GLU A 33 5.35 2.60 4.46
CA GLU A 33 6.76 2.27 4.23
C GLU A 33 6.92 0.74 4.19
N LEU A 34 7.92 0.26 3.42
CA LEU A 34 8.17 -1.18 3.27
C LEU A 34 8.35 -1.91 4.61
N ASP A 35 8.82 -1.20 5.64
CA ASP A 35 9.02 -1.74 6.98
C ASP A 35 7.71 -2.12 7.70
N GLN A 36 6.57 -1.58 7.28
CA GLN A 36 5.25 -1.85 7.85
C GLN A 36 4.63 -3.13 7.29
N TYR A 37 5.19 -3.65 6.20
CA TYR A 37 4.74 -4.88 5.54
C TYR A 37 5.38 -6.12 6.17
N ALA A 38 4.62 -7.22 6.17
CA ALA A 38 5.07 -8.50 6.67
C ALA A 38 6.10 -9.12 5.73
N ILE A 39 7.07 -9.80 6.34
CA ILE A 39 8.07 -10.62 5.64
C ILE A 39 7.65 -12.08 5.83
N VAL A 40 7.67 -12.86 4.75
CA VAL A 40 7.41 -14.30 4.78
C VAL A 40 8.60 -15.05 4.19
N THR A 41 8.90 -16.20 4.77
CA THR A 41 9.92 -17.11 4.25
C THR A 41 9.26 -18.07 3.26
N VAL A 42 9.75 -18.08 2.03
CA VAL A 42 9.30 -18.97 0.96
C VAL A 42 9.65 -20.41 1.29
N LYS A 43 8.67 -21.31 1.20
CA LYS A 43 8.87 -22.76 1.38
C LYS A 43 8.95 -23.49 0.03
N ALA A 44 9.49 -24.69 0.08
CA ALA A 44 9.56 -25.58 -1.07
C ALA A 44 8.17 -25.86 -1.66
N GLY A 45 7.98 -25.50 -2.93
CA GLY A 45 6.69 -25.64 -3.62
C GLY A 45 5.72 -24.47 -3.48
N ASP A 46 6.09 -23.41 -2.76
CA ASP A 46 5.30 -22.19 -2.70
C ASP A 46 5.30 -21.48 -4.06
N THR A 47 4.18 -20.83 -4.36
CA THR A 47 4.04 -20.00 -5.55
C THR A 47 3.48 -18.65 -5.13
N LEU A 48 3.79 -17.58 -5.87
CA LEU A 48 3.22 -16.26 -5.62
C LEU A 48 1.67 -16.30 -5.62
N TRP A 49 1.09 -17.16 -6.45
CA TRP A 49 -0.36 -17.38 -6.48
C TRP A 49 -0.88 -18.08 -5.22
N GLY A 50 -0.17 -19.10 -4.74
CA GLY A 50 -0.50 -19.80 -3.49
C GLY A 50 -0.45 -18.85 -2.29
N LEU A 51 0.60 -18.03 -2.22
CA LEU A 51 0.77 -17.01 -1.18
C LEU A 51 -0.35 -15.95 -1.26
N ALA A 52 -0.66 -15.44 -2.45
CA ALA A 52 -1.76 -14.50 -2.63
C ALA A 52 -3.11 -15.05 -2.13
N ASN A 53 -3.35 -16.34 -2.34
CA ASN A 53 -4.57 -17.01 -1.87
C ASN A 53 -4.54 -17.25 -0.35
N GLU A 54 -3.38 -17.62 0.22
CA GLU A 54 -3.19 -17.82 1.66
C GLU A 54 -3.46 -16.52 2.44
N TYR A 55 -2.98 -15.39 1.92
CA TYR A 55 -3.07 -14.09 2.59
C TYR A 55 -4.24 -13.22 2.12
N GLN A 56 -5.13 -13.74 1.26
CA GLN A 56 -6.26 -12.99 0.70
C GLN A 56 -7.15 -12.33 1.76
N GLY A 57 -7.29 -12.96 2.94
CA GLY A 57 -8.06 -12.42 4.06
C GLY A 57 -7.37 -11.29 4.84
N ASN A 58 -6.08 -11.07 4.62
CA ASN A 58 -5.25 -10.11 5.35
C ASN A 58 -4.95 -8.84 4.54
N HIS A 59 -5.32 -8.80 3.26
CA HIS A 59 -5.21 -7.64 2.38
C HIS A 59 -6.50 -7.39 1.60
N GLN A 60 -6.52 -6.29 0.84
CA GLN A 60 -7.66 -5.88 -0.01
C GLN A 60 -7.35 -5.94 -1.51
N LEU A 61 -6.13 -6.36 -1.86
CA LEU A 61 -5.67 -6.49 -3.25
C LEU A 61 -6.27 -7.73 -3.92
N SER A 62 -6.45 -7.67 -5.24
CA SER A 62 -6.71 -8.87 -6.04
C SER A 62 -5.47 -9.77 -6.08
N THR A 63 -5.64 -11.04 -6.46
CA THR A 63 -4.51 -11.97 -6.64
C THR A 63 -3.47 -11.44 -7.62
N VAL A 64 -3.91 -10.77 -8.69
CA VAL A 64 -3.00 -10.21 -9.71
C VAL A 64 -2.23 -9.03 -9.13
N ASP A 65 -2.91 -8.09 -8.47
CA ASP A 65 -2.27 -6.92 -7.86
C ASP A 65 -1.30 -7.32 -6.73
N PHE A 66 -1.63 -8.40 -5.99
CA PHE A 66 -0.73 -8.97 -4.99
C PHE A 66 0.57 -9.45 -5.64
N ILE A 67 0.47 -10.25 -6.69
CA ILE A 67 1.64 -10.81 -7.40
C ILE A 67 2.50 -9.67 -7.95
N ASP A 68 1.88 -8.71 -8.65
CA ASP A 68 2.60 -7.59 -9.24
C ASP A 68 3.29 -6.70 -8.18
N TRP A 69 2.65 -6.49 -7.02
CA TRP A 69 3.27 -5.78 -5.91
C TRP A 69 4.47 -6.54 -5.35
N VAL A 70 4.35 -7.85 -5.12
CA VAL A 70 5.44 -8.68 -4.58
C VAL A 70 6.63 -8.72 -5.55
N GLU A 71 6.37 -8.89 -6.85
CA GLU A 71 7.39 -8.85 -7.90
C GLU A 71 8.14 -7.50 -7.89
N LYS A 72 7.39 -6.40 -7.84
CA LYS A 72 7.95 -5.04 -7.88
C LYS A 72 8.77 -4.68 -6.64
N GLN A 73 8.29 -5.00 -5.44
CA GLN A 73 8.95 -4.60 -4.20
C GLN A 73 10.14 -5.48 -3.84
N ASN A 74 10.11 -6.76 -4.23
CA ASN A 74 11.20 -7.70 -3.96
C ASN A 74 12.16 -7.84 -5.15
N ASN A 75 11.88 -7.17 -6.28
CA ASN A 75 12.64 -7.29 -7.52
C ASN A 75 12.76 -8.77 -7.97
N ILE A 76 11.65 -9.50 -7.86
CA ILE A 76 11.53 -10.91 -8.24
C ILE A 76 10.84 -10.99 -9.60
N GLU A 77 11.42 -11.73 -10.54
CA GLU A 77 10.75 -12.03 -11.80
C GLU A 77 9.80 -13.22 -11.63
N LYS A 78 8.74 -13.23 -12.45
CA LYS A 78 7.60 -14.15 -12.44
C LYS A 78 8.02 -15.62 -12.67
N LYS A 79 8.70 -16.23 -11.70
CA LYS A 79 9.09 -17.65 -11.50
C LYS A 79 10.36 -17.87 -10.64
N ASP A 80 11.05 -16.81 -10.20
CA ASP A 80 12.33 -16.93 -9.51
C ASP A 80 12.24 -17.09 -7.99
N LEU A 81 11.09 -17.51 -7.47
CA LEU A 81 10.90 -17.69 -6.03
C LEU A 81 11.85 -18.79 -5.51
N LYS A 82 12.82 -18.43 -4.66
CA LYS A 82 13.77 -19.39 -4.11
C LYS A 82 13.32 -19.86 -2.74
N GLU A 83 13.48 -21.15 -2.49
CA GLU A 83 13.22 -21.74 -1.18
C GLU A 83 14.14 -21.12 -0.12
N GLY A 84 13.57 -20.74 1.03
CA GLY A 84 14.28 -20.07 2.11
C GLY A 84 14.49 -18.57 1.90
N GLU A 85 13.99 -18.00 0.80
CA GLU A 85 14.04 -16.56 0.55
C GLU A 85 13.03 -15.81 1.43
N GLU A 86 13.43 -14.67 1.96
CA GLU A 86 12.55 -13.77 2.71
C GLU A 86 12.02 -12.68 1.79
N ILE A 87 10.70 -12.63 1.63
CA ILE A 87 10.05 -11.69 0.72
C ILE A 87 9.02 -10.85 1.47
N TYR A 88 8.91 -9.58 1.09
CA TYR A 88 7.83 -8.70 1.52
C TYR A 88 6.54 -9.07 0.82
N ILE A 89 5.44 -9.13 1.58
CA ILE A 89 4.08 -9.29 1.05
C ILE A 89 3.22 -8.08 1.39
N PRO A 90 2.19 -7.75 0.59
CA PRO A 90 1.33 -6.59 0.80
C PRO A 90 0.31 -6.79 1.95
N VAL A 91 0.78 -7.32 3.07
CA VAL A 91 0.05 -7.51 4.32
C VAL A 91 0.74 -6.69 5.40
N LEU A 92 0.00 -5.81 6.08
CA LEU A 92 0.54 -5.03 7.18
C LEU A 92 0.84 -5.92 8.39
N LYS A 93 1.98 -5.72 9.05
CA LYS A 93 2.38 -6.44 10.28
C LYS A 93 1.29 -6.38 11.35
N GLU A 94 0.64 -5.22 11.51
CA GLU A 94 -0.46 -5.03 12.46
C GLU A 94 -1.66 -5.94 12.17
N LYS A 95 -2.04 -6.07 10.89
CA LYS A 95 -3.15 -6.94 10.47
C LYS A 95 -2.82 -8.42 10.68
N LEU A 96 -1.56 -8.80 10.44
CA LEU A 96 -1.10 -10.17 10.67
C LEU A 96 -1.10 -10.51 12.17
N ASN A 97 -0.55 -9.64 13.01
CA ASN A 97 -0.52 -9.82 14.47
C ASN A 97 -1.94 -9.95 15.05
N ASN A 98 -2.86 -9.08 14.63
CA ASN A 98 -4.25 -9.15 15.09
C ASN A 98 -4.93 -10.47 14.69
N ALA A 99 -4.62 -11.02 13.51
CA ALA A 99 -5.13 -12.32 13.08
C ALA A 99 -4.56 -13.49 13.91
N LEU A 100 -3.29 -13.42 14.33
CA LEU A 100 -2.67 -14.41 15.21
C LEU A 100 -3.24 -14.36 16.64
N VAL A 101 -3.48 -13.15 17.16
CA VAL A 101 -4.11 -12.95 18.47
C VAL A 101 -5.56 -13.46 18.47
N ALA A 102 -6.32 -13.19 17.41
CA ALA A 102 -7.70 -13.66 17.28
C ALA A 102 -7.85 -15.20 17.13
N LYS A 103 -6.79 -15.91 16.70
CA LYS A 103 -6.78 -17.39 16.67
C LYS A 103 -6.45 -18.04 18.01
N THR A 104 -6.06 -17.24 19.02
CA THR A 104 -5.60 -17.73 20.33
C THR A 104 -6.65 -17.53 21.45
N GLN A 105 -7.81 -16.92 21.15
CA GLN A 105 -8.98 -16.87 22.02
C GLN A 105 -10.05 -17.85 21.55
#